data_AF-A0A380BVF9-F1
#
_entry.id   AF-A0A380BVF9-F1
#
_cell.length_a   1.000
_cell.length_b   1.000
_cell.length_c   1.000
_cell.angle_alpha   90.00
_cell.angle_beta   90.00
_cell.angle_gamma   90.00
#
_symmetry.space_group_name_H-M   'P 1'
#
loop_
_entity.id
_entity.type
_entity.pdbx_description
1 polymer ?
#
loop_
_entity_poly.entity_id
_entity_poly.type
_entity_poly.pdbx_seq_one_letter_code
_entity_poly.pdbx_strand_id
1 'polypeptide(L)'
;MTKEPHKEIKKQQNTLSKTTSPIDRKPDLILKINKPFIVKGNNKERFVLFKVPFELLEDKNIEGVEFYSDNKKVVHHVNYMFSSVPDMSVDLYQGDPYIDNAEETDMKKLMQYEPFQNRPVFYTGWIPGASVEYYPKDFGWTLPKRGVVIFTVHYSATAADEQSTIGVNLYFKKTPAKRPVRIISLGSGGIGEKDIYPRFVIPPDQESTFSLKIRTPEDQSLLYVWPHMHYLGKDFKAFAVTLQNDTIPLIHIPKWNFEWQEMYRMKKLVKVPAGSTINIVGTFDNTANNPQNPNSPPKYVYSTGNMTSTDEMLTFLLIYAPYQSGDEEILLE
;
A
#
# COMPACT_ATOMS: atom_id res chain seq x y z
N MET A 1 -25.88 35.08 38.36
CA MET A 1 -24.53 34.60 38.77
C MET A 1 -24.53 33.08 38.68
N THR A 2 -24.56 32.54 37.47
CA THR A 2 -23.40 31.96 36.76
C THR A 2 -22.74 30.81 37.52
N LYS A 3 -23.26 29.60 37.28
CA LYS A 3 -22.51 28.36 37.46
C LYS A 3 -21.69 28.13 36.19
N GLU A 4 -20.37 28.02 36.32
CA GLU A 4 -19.50 27.51 35.26
C GLU A 4 -18.93 26.13 35.63
N PRO A 5 -18.77 25.21 34.67
CA PRO A 5 -18.44 23.81 34.93
C PRO A 5 -17.13 23.40 34.23
N HIS A 6 -15.98 23.32 34.92
CA HIS A 6 -14.80 22.72 34.30
C HIS A 6 -13.86 22.10 35.34
N LYS A 7 -13.96 20.78 35.54
CA LYS A 7 -12.84 19.91 35.93
C LYS A 7 -13.23 18.44 35.90
N GLU A 8 -13.45 17.89 34.70
CA GLU A 8 -13.42 16.44 34.52
C GLU A 8 -13.02 16.05 33.09
N ILE A 9 -11.85 16.49 32.63
CA ILE A 9 -11.22 15.93 31.43
C ILE A 9 -9.71 15.89 31.68
N LYS A 10 -9.23 14.84 32.34
CA LYS A 10 -7.80 14.46 32.35
C LYS A 10 -7.65 13.00 32.78
N LYS A 11 -8.08 12.08 31.92
CA LYS A 11 -7.69 10.67 31.96
C LYS A 11 -8.01 9.98 30.63
N GLN A 12 -7.33 10.41 29.57
CA GLN A 12 -7.35 9.69 28.28
C GLN A 12 -6.12 10.07 27.43
N GLN A 13 -4.93 10.06 28.03
CA GLN A 13 -3.67 10.13 27.28
C GLN A 13 -2.66 9.24 27.98
N ASN A 14 -2.61 7.98 27.54
CA ASN A 14 -1.44 7.10 27.48
C ASN A 14 -1.87 5.63 27.46
N THR A 15 -2.33 5.18 26.31
CA THR A 15 -2.17 3.79 25.88
C THR A 15 -1.94 3.80 24.36
N LEU A 16 -0.82 4.38 23.93
CA LEU A 16 -0.21 3.97 22.66
C LEU A 16 0.40 2.59 22.93
N SER A 17 -0.42 1.55 22.79
CA SER A 17 0.07 0.19 22.69
C SER A 17 0.91 0.12 21.42
N LYS A 18 2.23 -0.02 21.57
CA LYS A 18 3.10 -0.48 20.50
C LYS A 18 2.57 -1.86 20.09
N THR A 19 1.94 -1.95 18.93
CA THR A 19 1.46 -3.19 18.35
C THR A 19 2.65 -4.11 18.08
N THR A 20 2.94 -4.95 19.07
CA THR A 20 3.72 -6.18 18.86
C THR A 20 3.00 -7.00 17.80
N SER A 21 3.74 -7.53 16.83
CA SER A 21 3.22 -8.51 15.87
C SER A 21 2.34 -9.53 16.62
N PRO A 22 1.08 -9.78 16.20
CA PRO A 22 0.25 -10.81 16.84
C PRO A 22 0.82 -12.22 16.64
N ILE A 23 1.90 -12.36 15.87
CA ILE A 23 2.51 -13.61 15.47
C ILE A 23 3.75 -13.88 16.33
N ASP A 24 3.56 -14.57 17.44
CA ASP A 24 4.64 -15.02 18.34
C ASP A 24 5.23 -16.37 17.87
N ARG A 25 5.64 -16.44 16.59
CA ARG A 25 6.31 -17.61 16.02
C ARG A 25 7.25 -17.23 14.89
N LYS A 26 8.15 -18.13 14.53
CA LYS A 26 9.03 -17.96 13.36
C LYS A 26 8.20 -17.98 12.05
N PRO A 27 8.64 -17.24 11.02
CA PRO A 27 8.04 -17.33 9.68
C PRO A 27 8.25 -18.72 9.10
N ASP A 28 7.30 -19.16 8.28
CA ASP A 28 7.36 -20.44 7.57
C ASP A 28 8.24 -20.34 6.31
N LEU A 29 8.30 -19.15 5.71
CA LEU A 29 9.13 -18.86 4.56
C LEU A 29 9.67 -17.43 4.65
N ILE A 30 10.94 -17.24 4.28
CA ILE A 30 11.55 -15.93 4.11
C ILE A 30 11.94 -15.80 2.63
N LEU A 31 11.29 -14.87 1.92
CA LEU A 31 11.68 -14.51 0.55
C LEU A 31 12.49 -13.21 0.63
N LYS A 32 13.77 -13.25 0.27
CA LYS A 32 14.67 -12.10 0.39
C LYS A 32 15.64 -12.04 -0.78
N ILE A 33 16.22 -10.85 -0.99
CA ILE A 33 17.29 -10.70 -1.96
C ILE A 33 18.51 -11.55 -1.56
N ASN A 34 19.21 -12.10 -2.55
CA ASN A 34 20.28 -13.07 -2.33
C ASN A 34 21.62 -12.43 -1.95
N LYS A 35 21.81 -11.15 -2.27
CA LYS A 35 23.00 -10.36 -1.95
C LYS A 35 22.55 -9.01 -1.37
N PRO A 36 23.24 -8.49 -0.33
CA PRO A 36 23.00 -7.14 0.16
C PRO A 36 23.15 -6.12 -0.97
N PHE A 37 22.22 -5.19 -1.05
CA PHE A 37 22.31 -4.04 -1.92
C PHE A 37 23.11 -2.92 -1.24
N ILE A 38 23.97 -2.24 -1.99
CA ILE A 38 24.73 -1.09 -1.49
C ILE A 38 23.95 0.18 -1.80
N VAL A 39 23.34 0.77 -0.77
CA VAL A 39 22.75 2.10 -0.84
C VAL A 39 23.89 3.10 -0.77
N LYS A 40 24.13 3.84 -1.85
CA LYS A 40 25.26 4.77 -1.91
C LYS A 40 25.04 6.01 -1.05
N GLY A 41 26.07 6.37 -0.29
CA GLY A 41 26.14 7.54 0.56
C GLY A 41 26.38 8.84 -0.20
N ASN A 42 25.48 9.20 -1.11
CA ASN A 42 25.61 10.39 -1.96
C ASN A 42 24.53 11.45 -1.67
N ASN A 43 23.83 11.31 -0.54
CA ASN A 43 22.70 12.15 -0.13
C ASN A 43 21.59 12.25 -1.18
N LYS A 44 21.39 11.18 -1.96
CA LYS A 44 20.25 11.05 -2.89
C LYS A 44 19.40 9.85 -2.52
N GLU A 45 18.09 10.01 -2.70
CA GLU A 45 17.13 8.91 -2.65
C GLU A 45 17.38 7.92 -3.79
N ARG A 46 16.91 6.69 -3.62
CA ARG A 46 17.02 5.63 -4.63
C ARG A 46 15.75 4.81 -4.72
N PHE A 47 15.26 4.64 -5.95
CA PHE A 47 14.10 3.80 -6.26
C PHE A 47 14.58 2.53 -6.94
N VAL A 48 14.52 1.41 -6.22
CA VAL A 48 15.12 0.14 -6.66
C VAL A 48 14.03 -0.92 -6.78
N LEU A 49 13.94 -1.54 -7.95
CA LEU A 49 13.15 -2.75 -8.15
C LEU A 49 14.02 -3.96 -7.82
N PHE A 50 13.57 -4.86 -6.97
CA PHE A 50 14.21 -6.17 -6.77
C PHE A 50 13.27 -7.28 -7.20
N LYS A 51 13.80 -8.31 -7.86
CA LYS A 51 13.07 -9.53 -8.20
C LYS A 51 13.59 -10.70 -7.38
N VAL A 52 12.72 -11.31 -6.60
CA VAL A 52 13.04 -12.52 -5.83
C VAL A 52 12.14 -13.67 -6.32
N PRO A 53 12.70 -14.63 -7.07
CA PRO A 53 11.96 -15.79 -7.55
C PRO A 53 11.73 -16.82 -6.43
N PHE A 54 10.67 -17.61 -6.54
CA PHE A 54 10.39 -18.71 -5.63
C PHE A 54 9.71 -19.90 -6.34
N GLU A 55 10.03 -21.10 -5.87
CA GLU A 55 9.40 -22.36 -6.25
C GLU A 55 9.16 -23.21 -4.99
N LEU A 56 7.92 -23.67 -4.82
CA LEU A 56 7.42 -24.43 -3.68
C LEU A 56 6.80 -25.73 -4.18
N LEU A 57 6.65 -26.71 -3.28
CA LEU A 57 6.03 -27.99 -3.62
C LEU A 57 4.54 -27.86 -3.97
N GLU A 58 3.86 -26.89 -3.36
CA GLU A 58 2.42 -26.64 -3.51
C GLU A 58 2.10 -25.19 -3.15
N ASP A 59 0.91 -24.74 -3.52
CA ASP A 59 0.39 -23.42 -3.17
C ASP A 59 0.27 -23.29 -1.63
N LYS A 60 0.54 -22.10 -1.10
CA LYS A 60 0.53 -21.85 0.34
C LYS A 60 -0.48 -20.77 0.69
N ASN A 61 -1.32 -21.05 1.68
CA ASN A 61 -2.27 -20.05 2.21
C ASN A 61 -1.53 -19.17 3.21
N ILE A 62 -1.58 -17.86 3.04
CA ILE A 62 -0.87 -16.87 3.84
C ILE A 62 -1.86 -16.22 4.82
N GLU A 63 -1.50 -16.20 6.11
CA GLU A 63 -2.22 -15.45 7.15
C GLU A 63 -1.53 -14.16 7.56
N GLY A 64 -0.25 -13.99 7.24
CA GLY A 64 0.46 -12.77 7.55
C GLY A 64 1.69 -12.55 6.68
N VAL A 65 2.01 -11.28 6.51
CA VAL A 65 3.17 -10.79 5.78
C VAL A 65 3.85 -9.73 6.62
N GLU A 66 5.16 -9.88 6.81
CA GLU A 66 5.97 -8.92 7.56
C GLU A 66 7.19 -8.53 6.73
N PHE A 67 7.48 -7.23 6.69
CA PHE A 67 8.70 -6.74 6.05
C PHE A 67 9.96 -7.16 6.84
N TYR A 68 10.82 -7.90 6.15
CA TYR A 68 12.16 -8.25 6.62
C TYR A 68 13.18 -7.26 6.06
N SER A 69 14.00 -6.70 6.94
CA SER A 69 15.23 -6.00 6.56
C SER A 69 16.25 -6.06 7.68
N ASP A 70 17.53 -6.23 7.34
CA ASP A 70 18.65 -6.13 8.27
C ASP A 70 19.01 -4.66 8.60
N ASN A 71 18.54 -3.70 7.79
CA ASN A 71 18.78 -2.28 7.96
C ASN A 71 17.54 -1.45 7.59
N LYS A 72 16.50 -1.49 8.44
CA LYS A 72 15.27 -0.71 8.22
C LYS A 72 15.48 0.81 8.20
N LYS A 73 16.62 1.32 8.69
CA LYS A 73 16.90 2.76 8.81
C LYS A 73 17.08 3.46 7.46
N VAL A 74 17.50 2.71 6.43
CA VAL A 74 17.73 3.27 5.10
C VAL A 74 16.51 3.15 4.20
N VAL A 75 15.46 2.46 4.63
CA VAL A 75 14.25 2.22 3.84
C VAL A 75 13.19 3.24 4.21
N HIS A 76 12.81 4.10 3.26
CA HIS A 76 11.71 5.04 3.42
C HIS A 76 10.36 4.33 3.27
N HIS A 77 10.20 3.48 2.25
CA HIS A 77 9.09 2.54 2.13
C HIS A 77 9.43 1.41 1.17
N VAL A 78 8.60 0.37 1.17
CA VAL A 78 8.69 -0.74 0.24
C VAL A 78 7.30 -1.24 -0.13
N ASN A 79 7.07 -1.43 -1.42
CA ASN A 79 5.92 -2.16 -1.92
C ASN A 79 6.37 -3.53 -2.39
N TYR A 80 5.55 -4.55 -2.19
CA TYR A 80 5.83 -5.91 -2.60
C TYR A 80 4.65 -6.48 -3.38
N MET A 81 4.91 -6.81 -4.65
CA MET A 81 3.97 -7.43 -5.57
C MET A 81 4.33 -8.91 -5.74
N PHE A 82 3.43 -9.79 -5.32
CA PHE A 82 3.55 -11.22 -5.57
C PHE A 82 2.85 -11.55 -6.88
N SER A 83 3.55 -12.25 -7.78
CA SER A 83 3.01 -12.63 -9.08
C SER A 83 3.14 -14.13 -9.31
N SER A 84 2.12 -14.71 -9.92
CA SER A 84 2.13 -16.11 -10.36
C SER A 84 2.82 -16.24 -11.71
N VAL A 85 3.74 -17.19 -11.83
CA VAL A 85 4.41 -17.50 -13.10
C VAL A 85 4.27 -19.01 -13.35
N PRO A 86 3.09 -19.48 -13.77
CA PRO A 86 2.86 -20.92 -13.93
C PRO A 86 3.48 -21.48 -15.23
N ASP A 87 3.84 -20.61 -16.17
CA ASP A 87 4.52 -20.99 -17.39
C ASP A 87 5.95 -21.45 -17.08
N MET A 88 6.18 -22.76 -17.25
CA MET A 88 7.46 -23.42 -17.00
C MET A 88 8.53 -23.06 -18.03
N SER A 89 8.15 -22.49 -19.18
CA SER A 89 9.11 -22.01 -20.18
C SER A 89 9.78 -20.70 -19.79
N VAL A 90 9.17 -19.95 -18.87
CA VAL A 90 9.73 -18.70 -18.35
C VAL A 90 10.78 -19.03 -17.28
N ASP A 91 12.04 -18.71 -17.54
CA ASP A 91 13.08 -18.77 -16.51
C ASP A 91 12.88 -17.62 -15.50
N LEU A 92 12.62 -17.96 -14.24
CA LEU A 92 12.41 -16.98 -13.17
C LEU A 92 13.67 -16.15 -12.89
N TYR A 93 14.84 -16.68 -13.22
CA TYR A 93 16.14 -16.05 -12.97
C TYR A 93 16.64 -15.21 -14.15
N GLN A 94 15.93 -15.18 -15.29
CA GLN A 94 16.33 -14.37 -16.44
C GLN A 94 16.31 -12.87 -16.14
N GLY A 95 17.20 -12.10 -16.75
CA GLY A 95 17.29 -10.65 -16.55
C GLY A 95 17.89 -10.24 -15.20
N ASP A 96 17.95 -8.95 -14.96
CA ASP A 96 18.66 -8.39 -13.81
C ASP A 96 17.89 -8.68 -12.49
N PRO A 97 18.58 -9.13 -11.42
CA PRO A 97 17.95 -9.39 -10.12
C PRO A 97 17.44 -8.11 -9.43
N TYR A 98 17.95 -6.95 -9.86
CA TYR A 98 17.44 -5.65 -9.46
C TYR A 98 17.66 -4.61 -10.56
N ILE A 99 16.88 -3.54 -10.51
CA ILE A 99 17.06 -2.33 -11.32
C ILE A 99 17.20 -1.16 -10.36
N ASP A 100 18.40 -0.57 -10.31
CA ASP A 100 18.70 0.63 -9.52
C ASP A 100 18.25 1.88 -10.27
N ASN A 101 17.65 2.84 -9.55
CA ASN A 101 17.01 4.03 -10.09
C ASN A 101 16.07 3.71 -11.26
N ALA A 102 15.07 2.88 -11.01
CA ALA A 102 14.08 2.45 -12.02
C ALA A 102 13.44 3.63 -12.79
N GLU A 103 13.34 4.79 -12.15
CA GLU A 103 12.75 6.03 -12.71
C GLU A 103 13.65 6.72 -13.76
N GLU A 104 14.96 6.54 -13.67
CA GLU A 104 15.96 7.12 -14.58
C GLU A 104 16.55 6.06 -15.54
N THR A 105 16.06 4.83 -15.46
CA THR A 105 16.64 3.68 -16.14
C THR A 105 16.11 3.51 -17.57
N ASP A 106 16.96 2.98 -18.46
CA ASP A 106 16.57 2.52 -19.80
C ASP A 106 15.35 1.59 -19.76
N MET A 107 14.31 1.95 -20.51
CA MET A 107 13.09 1.15 -20.70
C MET A 107 13.37 -0.32 -21.02
N LYS A 108 14.47 -0.63 -21.71
CA LYS A 108 14.88 -2.02 -21.99
C LYS A 108 15.12 -2.85 -20.74
N LYS A 109 15.61 -2.25 -19.64
CA LYS A 109 15.78 -2.97 -18.37
C LYS A 109 14.44 -3.23 -17.72
N LEU A 110 13.55 -2.23 -17.71
CA LEU A 110 12.19 -2.39 -17.18
C LEU A 110 11.40 -3.48 -17.93
N MET A 111 11.56 -3.55 -19.25
CA MET A 111 10.94 -4.61 -20.08
C MET A 111 11.35 -6.04 -19.67
N GLN A 112 12.49 -6.24 -19.01
CA GLN A 112 12.88 -7.56 -18.50
C GLN A 112 11.94 -8.07 -17.40
N TYR A 113 11.18 -7.17 -16.74
CA TYR A 113 10.29 -7.51 -15.65
C TYR A 113 8.86 -7.81 -16.12
N GLU A 114 8.49 -7.40 -17.34
CA GLU A 114 7.14 -7.60 -17.91
C GLU A 114 6.62 -9.04 -17.80
N PRO A 115 7.40 -10.10 -18.11
CA PRO A 115 6.91 -11.48 -18.01
C PRO A 115 6.42 -11.86 -16.61
N PHE A 116 6.89 -11.15 -15.58
CA PHE A 116 6.62 -11.42 -14.18
C PHE A 116 5.53 -10.54 -13.57
N GLN A 117 5.02 -9.55 -14.30
CA GLN A 117 4.02 -8.59 -13.80
C GLN A 117 2.61 -8.84 -14.34
N ASN A 118 2.47 -9.77 -15.28
CA ASN A 118 1.21 -10.02 -15.99
C ASN A 118 0.13 -10.74 -15.17
N ARG A 119 0.49 -11.32 -14.02
CA ARG A 119 -0.42 -12.11 -13.16
C ARG A 119 -0.18 -11.79 -11.68
N PRO A 120 -0.42 -10.54 -11.24
CA PRO A 120 -0.31 -10.19 -9.83
C PRO A 120 -1.37 -10.98 -9.04
N VAL A 121 -0.95 -11.49 -7.89
CA VAL A 121 -1.77 -12.28 -6.96
C VAL A 121 -2.07 -11.49 -5.70
N PHE A 122 -1.06 -10.77 -5.20
CA PHE A 122 -1.19 -9.97 -3.99
C PHE A 122 -0.25 -8.77 -4.06
N TYR A 123 -0.68 -7.63 -3.52
CA TYR A 123 0.07 -6.38 -3.48
C TYR A 123 -0.12 -5.73 -2.12
N THR A 124 0.95 -5.28 -1.50
CA THR A 124 0.95 -4.65 -0.17
C THR A 124 2.29 -3.96 0.04
N GLY A 125 2.50 -3.31 1.18
CA GLY A 125 3.66 -2.49 1.44
C GLY A 125 4.02 -2.37 2.91
N TRP A 126 5.10 -1.66 3.17
CA TRP A 126 5.57 -1.33 4.51
C TRP A 126 6.19 0.06 4.50
N ILE A 127 5.92 0.80 5.58
CA ILE A 127 6.60 2.05 5.93
C ILE A 127 7.15 1.97 7.35
N PRO A 128 8.13 2.81 7.72
CA PRO A 128 8.61 2.94 9.09
C PRO A 128 7.45 3.11 10.09
N GLY A 129 7.39 2.21 11.07
CA GLY A 129 6.35 2.21 12.10
C GLY A 129 5.11 1.37 11.79
N ALA A 130 4.94 0.90 10.54
CA ALA A 130 3.82 0.05 10.18
C ALA A 130 3.79 -1.26 10.99
N SER A 131 2.58 -1.65 11.38
CA SER A 131 2.32 -2.95 12.02
C SER A 131 2.42 -4.10 11.02
N VAL A 132 2.54 -5.32 11.53
CA VAL A 132 2.50 -6.53 10.69
C VAL A 132 1.11 -6.69 10.07
N GLU A 133 1.06 -6.97 8.77
CA GLU A 133 -0.18 -7.33 8.09
C GLU A 133 -0.55 -8.77 8.47
N TYR A 134 -1.71 -8.93 9.09
CA TYR A 134 -2.22 -10.24 9.53
C TYR A 134 -3.73 -10.34 9.34
N TYR A 135 -4.23 -11.54 9.04
CA TYR A 135 -5.65 -11.80 8.80
C TYR A 135 -6.26 -12.71 9.88
N PRO A 136 -7.57 -12.56 10.17
CA PRO A 136 -8.25 -13.44 11.12
C PRO A 136 -8.19 -14.92 10.74
N LYS A 137 -8.53 -15.79 11.70
CA LYS A 137 -8.37 -17.26 11.62
C LYS A 137 -8.75 -17.89 10.28
N ASP A 138 -9.87 -17.50 9.67
CA ASP A 138 -10.36 -18.11 8.43
C ASP A 138 -9.96 -17.36 7.15
N PHE A 139 -9.33 -16.19 7.30
CA PHE A 139 -8.93 -15.29 6.21
C PHE A 139 -7.49 -15.54 5.79
N GLY A 140 -7.21 -15.28 4.52
CA GLY A 140 -5.88 -15.32 3.94
C GLY A 140 -5.90 -15.26 2.42
N TRP A 141 -4.74 -15.09 1.80
CA TRP A 141 -4.56 -15.16 0.36
C TRP A 141 -3.66 -16.34 -0.01
N THR A 142 -3.67 -16.75 -1.27
CA THR A 142 -2.89 -17.91 -1.72
C THR A 142 -1.64 -17.45 -2.43
N LEU A 143 -0.47 -17.76 -1.87
CA LEU A 143 0.80 -17.69 -2.58
C LEU A 143 0.86 -18.87 -3.57
N PRO A 144 1.01 -18.63 -4.87
CA PRO A 144 1.15 -19.72 -5.83
C PRO A 144 2.41 -20.53 -5.52
N LYS A 145 2.48 -21.78 -5.96
CA LYS A 145 3.69 -22.59 -5.79
C LYS A 145 4.89 -22.09 -6.59
N ARG A 146 4.66 -21.26 -7.62
CA ARG A 146 5.70 -20.75 -8.51
C ARG A 146 5.43 -19.30 -8.87
N GLY A 147 6.43 -18.45 -8.71
CA GLY A 147 6.29 -17.04 -8.99
C GLY A 147 7.49 -16.20 -8.63
N VAL A 148 7.27 -14.90 -8.58
CA VAL A 148 8.24 -13.93 -8.07
C VAL A 148 7.56 -13.00 -7.09
N VAL A 149 8.33 -12.46 -6.16
CA VAL A 149 7.98 -11.20 -5.48
C VAL A 149 8.85 -10.10 -6.07
N ILE A 150 8.21 -9.01 -6.50
CA ILE A 150 8.88 -7.80 -6.95
C ILE A 150 8.76 -6.77 -5.82
N PHE A 151 9.90 -6.32 -5.31
CA PHE A 151 9.95 -5.24 -4.35
C PHE A 151 10.23 -3.92 -5.08
N THR A 152 9.38 -2.92 -4.86
CA THR A 152 9.68 -1.52 -5.22
C THR A 152 10.10 -0.82 -3.95
N VAL A 153 11.41 -0.60 -3.78
CA VAL A 153 11.99 -0.03 -2.57
C VAL A 153 12.37 1.42 -2.83
N HIS A 154 11.85 2.32 -2.00
CA HIS A 154 12.36 3.68 -1.90
C HIS A 154 13.34 3.73 -0.72
N TYR A 155 14.62 3.85 -1.01
CA TYR A 155 15.67 4.11 -0.02
C TYR A 155 15.83 5.60 0.22
N SER A 156 15.85 6.01 1.50
CA SER A 156 16.13 7.37 1.92
C SER A 156 17.52 7.83 1.50
N ALA A 157 17.71 9.15 1.36
CA ALA A 157 19.03 9.74 1.21
C ALA A 157 19.94 9.40 2.40
N THR A 158 21.13 8.87 2.12
CA THR A 158 22.15 8.53 3.12
C THR A 158 23.46 9.24 2.82
N ALA A 159 24.21 9.57 3.87
CA ALA A 159 25.50 10.27 3.76
C ALA A 159 26.70 9.31 3.63
N ALA A 160 26.54 8.05 4.00
CA ALA A 160 27.56 7.01 3.90
C ALA A 160 27.00 5.79 3.17
N ASP A 161 27.87 5.03 2.52
CA ASP A 161 27.46 3.76 1.89
C ASP A 161 26.92 2.82 2.97
N GLU A 162 25.70 2.33 2.77
CA GLU A 162 25.00 1.42 3.66
C GLU A 162 24.68 0.12 2.94
N GLN A 163 24.63 -0.99 3.67
CA GLN A 163 24.15 -2.27 3.14
C GLN A 163 22.72 -2.51 3.58
N SER A 164 21.93 -3.07 2.66
CA SER A 164 20.54 -3.42 2.90
C SER A 164 20.20 -4.75 2.24
N THR A 165 19.79 -5.72 3.06
CA THR A 165 19.10 -6.95 2.62
C THR A 165 17.63 -6.81 2.96
N ILE A 166 16.78 -6.83 1.95
CA ILE A 166 15.33 -6.73 2.10
C ILE A 166 14.62 -8.04 1.72
N GLY A 167 13.43 -8.24 2.26
CA GLY A 167 12.60 -9.39 1.98
C GLY A 167 11.25 -9.32 2.69
N VAL A 168 10.53 -10.44 2.66
CA VAL A 168 9.28 -10.67 3.40
C VAL A 168 9.37 -11.96 4.20
N ASN A 169 8.91 -11.88 5.43
CA ASN A 169 8.55 -13.01 6.28
C ASN A 169 7.11 -13.39 5.96
N LEU A 170 6.89 -14.65 5.57
CA LEU A 170 5.57 -15.19 5.25
C LEU A 170 5.14 -16.20 6.32
N TYR A 171 3.92 -16.04 6.78
CA TYR A 171 3.29 -16.89 7.78
C TYR A 171 2.17 -17.66 7.11
N PHE A 172 2.32 -18.99 7.04
CA PHE A 172 1.38 -19.90 6.42
C PHE A 172 0.27 -20.30 7.38
N LYS A 173 -0.92 -20.51 6.84
CA LYS A 173 -2.01 -21.15 7.56
C LYS A 173 -1.74 -22.65 7.69
N LYS A 174 -2.06 -23.21 8.86
CA LYS A 174 -2.08 -24.67 9.06
C LYS A 174 -3.26 -25.36 8.36
N THR A 175 -4.32 -24.61 8.07
CA THR A 175 -5.51 -25.07 7.37
C THR A 175 -5.79 -24.16 6.18
N PRO A 176 -6.37 -24.65 5.06
CA PRO A 176 -6.74 -23.80 3.93
C PRO A 176 -7.57 -22.58 4.37
N ALA A 177 -7.31 -21.42 3.76
CA ALA A 177 -8.13 -20.23 4.00
C ALA A 177 -9.54 -20.49 3.46
N LYS A 178 -10.55 -20.26 4.30
CA LYS A 178 -11.97 -20.37 3.88
C LYS A 178 -12.48 -19.06 3.30
N ARG A 179 -11.83 -17.96 3.65
CA ARG A 179 -12.19 -16.58 3.27
C ARG A 179 -11.02 -15.98 2.48
N PRO A 180 -11.03 -16.06 1.13
CA PRO A 180 -9.95 -15.51 0.33
C PRO A 180 -9.93 -13.99 0.44
N VAL A 181 -8.80 -13.45 0.87
CA VAL A 181 -8.51 -12.02 0.89
C VAL A 181 -8.15 -11.57 -0.52
N ARG A 182 -8.73 -10.46 -0.95
CA ARG A 182 -8.55 -9.81 -2.25
C ARG A 182 -8.06 -8.39 -2.02
N ILE A 183 -7.32 -7.87 -3.00
CA ILE A 183 -6.98 -6.46 -3.07
C ILE A 183 -7.52 -5.87 -4.37
N ILE A 184 -8.07 -4.66 -4.30
CA ILE A 184 -8.40 -3.84 -5.46
C ILE A 184 -7.76 -2.47 -5.30
N SER A 185 -7.21 -1.94 -6.39
CA SER A 185 -6.70 -0.57 -6.48
C SER A 185 -7.66 0.28 -7.27
N LEU A 186 -8.07 1.42 -6.71
CA LEU A 186 -8.96 2.40 -7.34
C LEU A 186 -8.21 3.70 -7.58
N GLY A 187 -8.48 4.39 -8.69
CA GLY A 187 -7.85 5.67 -9.02
C GLY A 187 -6.58 5.53 -9.85
N SER A 188 -5.56 6.37 -9.61
CA SER A 188 -4.31 6.36 -10.39
C SER A 188 -3.68 4.97 -10.42
N GLY A 189 -3.41 4.43 -11.62
CA GLY A 189 -2.86 3.09 -11.83
C GLY A 189 -3.83 1.94 -11.52
N GLY A 190 -5.10 2.23 -11.27
CA GLY A 190 -6.12 1.28 -10.85
C GLY A 190 -7.44 1.39 -11.61
N ILE A 191 -8.48 0.79 -11.05
CA ILE A 191 -9.83 0.84 -11.60
C ILE A 191 -10.36 2.28 -11.48
N GLY A 192 -10.89 2.82 -12.58
CA GLY A 192 -11.51 4.14 -12.59
C GLY A 192 -10.55 5.32 -12.72
N GLU A 193 -9.28 5.11 -13.08
CA GLU A 193 -8.32 6.20 -13.31
C GLU A 193 -8.87 7.29 -14.25
N LYS A 194 -9.51 6.87 -15.34
CA LYS A 194 -10.10 7.78 -16.35
C LYS A 194 -11.35 8.51 -15.85
N ASP A 195 -11.94 8.02 -14.76
CA ASP A 195 -13.17 8.57 -14.16
C ASP A 195 -12.86 9.56 -13.02
N ILE A 196 -11.59 9.81 -12.72
CA ILE A 196 -11.18 10.87 -11.78
C ILE A 196 -11.65 12.22 -12.34
N TYR A 197 -12.40 12.96 -11.52
CA TYR A 197 -13.03 14.22 -11.89
C TYR A 197 -12.68 15.37 -10.91
N PRO A 198 -12.35 16.58 -11.40
CA PRO A 198 -12.07 16.91 -12.81
C PRO A 198 -10.87 16.09 -13.33
N ARG A 199 -10.55 16.17 -14.63
CA ARG A 199 -9.39 15.46 -15.19
C ARG A 199 -8.17 15.70 -14.30
N PHE A 200 -7.51 14.62 -13.87
CA PHE A 200 -6.42 14.69 -12.88
C PHE A 200 -5.17 15.37 -13.43
N VAL A 201 -5.17 16.70 -13.34
CA VAL A 201 -4.10 17.62 -13.73
C VAL A 201 -4.10 18.73 -12.69
N ILE A 202 -2.98 18.88 -11.98
CA ILE A 202 -2.86 19.86 -10.89
C ILE A 202 -2.13 21.09 -11.44
N PRO A 203 -2.84 22.20 -11.68
CA PRO A 203 -2.22 23.43 -12.17
C PRO A 203 -1.31 24.07 -11.11
N PRO A 204 -0.32 24.87 -11.54
CA PRO A 204 0.58 25.58 -10.63
C PRO A 204 -0.14 26.63 -9.80
N ASP A 205 0.40 26.88 -8.60
CA ASP A 205 0.05 27.98 -7.71
C ASP A 205 -1.40 28.00 -7.21
N GLN A 206 -2.01 26.83 -7.05
CA GLN A 206 -3.33 26.71 -6.46
C GLN A 206 -3.55 25.37 -5.76
N GLU A 207 -4.58 25.33 -4.91
CA GLU A 207 -5.14 24.09 -4.40
C GLU A 207 -6.18 23.53 -5.37
N SER A 208 -6.20 22.21 -5.53
CA SER A 208 -7.13 21.51 -6.42
C SER A 208 -7.71 20.28 -5.72
N THR A 209 -9.01 20.03 -5.93
CA THR A 209 -9.68 18.85 -5.38
C THR A 209 -10.21 17.97 -6.50
N PHE A 210 -9.97 16.67 -6.34
CA PHE A 210 -10.38 15.64 -7.28
C PHE A 210 -11.21 14.59 -6.57
N SER A 211 -12.07 13.93 -7.34
CA SER A 211 -12.98 12.92 -6.83
C SER A 211 -13.07 11.74 -7.76
N LEU A 212 -13.29 10.57 -7.20
CA LEU A 212 -13.56 9.34 -7.93
C LEU A 212 -14.76 8.63 -7.31
N LYS A 213 -15.64 8.10 -8.16
CA LYS A 213 -16.82 7.34 -7.75
C LYS A 213 -16.81 5.98 -8.43
N ILE A 214 -16.77 4.91 -7.64
CA ILE A 214 -16.72 3.53 -8.16
C ILE A 214 -17.83 2.70 -7.51
N ARG A 215 -18.60 2.00 -8.35
CA ARG A 215 -19.65 1.11 -7.87
C ARG A 215 -19.07 -0.26 -7.55
N THR A 216 -19.43 -0.78 -6.38
CA THR A 216 -19.03 -2.13 -5.92
C THR A 216 -19.89 -3.20 -6.60
N PRO A 217 -19.30 -4.31 -7.09
CA PRO A 217 -20.05 -5.36 -7.78
C PRO A 217 -20.62 -6.44 -6.85
N GLU A 218 -20.11 -6.55 -5.63
CA GLU A 218 -20.44 -7.61 -4.66
C GLU A 218 -20.51 -7.06 -3.23
N ASP A 219 -21.10 -7.82 -2.31
CA ASP A 219 -21.02 -7.50 -0.88
C ASP A 219 -19.59 -7.78 -0.39
N GLN A 220 -18.97 -6.80 0.26
CA GLN A 220 -17.57 -6.86 0.68
C GLN A 220 -17.45 -6.72 2.20
N SER A 221 -16.55 -7.50 2.79
CA SER A 221 -16.06 -7.30 4.15
C SER A 221 -14.67 -6.68 4.07
N LEU A 222 -14.55 -5.39 4.36
CA LEU A 222 -13.28 -4.67 4.32
C LEU A 222 -12.45 -4.97 5.57
N LEU A 223 -11.18 -5.34 5.36
CA LEU A 223 -10.18 -5.60 6.39
C LEU A 223 -9.25 -4.40 6.58
N TYR A 224 -8.74 -3.87 5.47
CA TYR A 224 -7.82 -2.73 5.45
C TYR A 224 -8.16 -1.77 4.33
N VAL A 225 -7.72 -0.52 4.52
CA VAL A 225 -7.77 0.54 3.52
C VAL A 225 -6.40 1.20 3.42
N TRP A 226 -5.99 1.54 2.21
CA TRP A 226 -4.68 2.13 1.96
C TRP A 226 -4.82 3.33 1.02
N PRO A 227 -4.96 4.54 1.56
CA PRO A 227 -4.94 5.76 0.78
C PRO A 227 -3.51 6.08 0.33
N HIS A 228 -3.35 6.69 -0.84
CA HIS A 228 -2.05 7.06 -1.41
C HIS A 228 -2.13 8.35 -2.25
N MET A 229 -1.26 9.30 -1.95
CA MET A 229 -1.01 10.57 -2.66
C MET A 229 0.46 10.97 -2.48
N HIS A 230 1.02 11.79 -3.37
CA HIS A 230 2.42 12.24 -3.26
C HIS A 230 2.56 13.57 -2.49
N TYR A 231 3.63 14.32 -2.74
CA TYR A 231 4.05 15.49 -1.97
C TYR A 231 3.05 16.66 -1.94
N LEU A 232 2.18 16.77 -2.94
CA LEU A 232 1.15 17.80 -3.00
C LEU A 232 -0.12 17.39 -2.26
N GLY A 233 -0.27 16.12 -1.87
CA GLY A 233 -1.44 15.65 -1.12
C GLY A 233 -1.66 16.45 0.18
N LYS A 234 -2.91 16.84 0.44
CA LYS A 234 -3.30 17.68 1.59
C LYS A 234 -4.43 17.08 2.45
N ASP A 235 -5.49 16.57 1.82
CA ASP A 235 -6.62 15.90 2.48
C ASP A 235 -7.01 14.67 1.66
N PHE A 236 -7.26 13.55 2.33
CA PHE A 236 -7.78 12.33 1.70
C PHE A 236 -9.01 11.85 2.44
N LYS A 237 -10.11 11.64 1.72
CA LYS A 237 -11.36 11.11 2.29
C LYS A 237 -11.94 10.03 1.39
N ALA A 238 -12.31 8.89 1.99
CA ALA A 238 -13.09 7.87 1.32
C ALA A 238 -14.27 7.37 2.17
N PHE A 239 -15.40 7.14 1.52
CA PHE A 239 -16.62 6.62 2.13
C PHE A 239 -17.47 5.90 1.08
N ALA A 240 -18.24 4.89 1.48
CA ALA A 240 -19.22 4.26 0.61
C ALA A 240 -20.62 4.87 0.84
N VAL A 241 -21.38 5.04 -0.24
CA VAL A 241 -22.81 5.42 -0.19
C VAL A 241 -23.63 4.23 -0.70
N THR A 242 -24.55 3.73 0.14
CA THR A 242 -25.39 2.56 -0.20
C THR A 242 -26.50 2.93 -1.19
N LEU A 243 -27.18 1.92 -1.73
CA LEU A 243 -28.37 2.13 -2.57
C LEU A 243 -29.53 2.78 -1.80
N GLN A 244 -29.54 2.67 -0.48
CA GLN A 244 -30.49 3.32 0.43
C GLN A 244 -30.05 4.74 0.82
N ASN A 245 -28.94 5.22 0.25
CA ASN A 245 -28.34 6.53 0.51
C ASN A 245 -27.74 6.69 1.92
N ASP A 246 -27.41 5.57 2.59
CA ASP A 246 -26.65 5.57 3.83
C ASP A 246 -25.16 5.75 3.55
N THR A 247 -24.44 6.39 4.47
CA THR A 247 -22.99 6.62 4.34
C THR A 247 -22.21 5.71 5.29
N ILE A 248 -21.27 4.95 4.73
CA ILE A 248 -20.33 4.10 5.44
C ILE A 248 -18.95 4.78 5.40
N PRO A 249 -18.45 5.34 6.52
CA PRO A 249 -17.13 5.96 6.55
C PRO A 249 -16.04 4.88 6.39
N LEU A 250 -15.04 5.14 5.53
CA LEU A 250 -13.91 4.24 5.32
C LEU A 250 -12.62 4.82 5.89
N ILE A 251 -12.25 6.03 5.47
CA ILE A 251 -11.09 6.74 6.00
C ILE A 251 -11.21 8.25 5.77
N HIS A 252 -10.64 9.05 6.69
CA HIS A 252 -10.45 10.48 6.50
C HIS A 252 -9.13 10.91 7.15
N ILE A 253 -8.22 11.41 6.32
CA ILE A 253 -6.93 11.97 6.71
C ILE A 253 -6.98 13.47 6.38
N PRO A 254 -7.35 14.33 7.34
CA PRO A 254 -7.55 15.77 7.11
C PRO A 254 -6.25 16.56 6.94
N LYS A 255 -5.11 15.93 7.24
CA LYS A 255 -3.77 16.47 7.08
C LYS A 255 -2.88 15.36 6.55
N TRP A 256 -2.89 15.19 5.24
CA TRP A 256 -2.02 14.24 4.58
C TRP A 256 -0.56 14.54 4.90
N ASN A 257 0.21 13.49 5.14
CA ASN A 257 1.65 13.57 5.31
C ASN A 257 2.25 12.49 4.40
N PHE A 258 3.05 12.91 3.43
CA PHE A 258 3.69 12.01 2.48
C PHE A 258 4.56 10.94 3.16
N GLU A 259 5.14 11.25 4.32
CA GLU A 259 5.94 10.32 5.11
C GLU A 259 5.08 9.25 5.82
N TRP A 260 3.75 9.42 5.87
CA TRP A 260 2.81 8.56 6.57
C TRP A 260 1.78 7.96 5.61
N GLN A 261 2.21 6.93 4.88
CA GLN A 261 1.42 6.18 3.90
C GLN A 261 1.17 4.73 4.33
N GLU A 262 0.89 4.51 5.62
CA GLU A 262 0.60 3.17 6.09
C GLU A 262 -0.75 2.67 5.57
N MET A 263 -0.87 1.35 5.53
CA MET A 263 -2.15 0.69 5.40
C MET A 263 -2.87 0.73 6.76
N TYR A 264 -4.14 1.15 6.74
CA TYR A 264 -4.96 1.25 7.95
C TYR A 264 -5.84 0.02 8.10
N ARG A 265 -5.73 -0.62 9.25
CA ARG A 265 -6.59 -1.74 9.64
C ARG A 265 -7.93 -1.21 10.15
N MET A 266 -9.03 -1.82 9.72
CA MET A 266 -10.33 -1.54 10.33
C MET A 266 -10.37 -2.11 11.75
N LYS A 267 -11.10 -1.49 12.67
CA LYS A 267 -11.26 -2.04 14.04
C LYS A 267 -12.07 -3.34 14.05
N LYS A 268 -13.05 -3.43 13.16
CA LYS A 268 -13.90 -4.59 12.87
C LYS A 268 -14.15 -4.64 11.38
N LEU A 269 -14.54 -5.79 10.82
CA LEU A 269 -14.86 -5.86 9.40
C LEU A 269 -15.99 -4.87 9.06
N VAL A 270 -15.77 -4.08 8.02
CA VAL A 270 -16.77 -3.12 7.54
C VAL A 270 -17.47 -3.72 6.34
N LYS A 271 -18.78 -3.97 6.48
CA LYS A 271 -19.63 -4.39 5.36
C LYS A 271 -19.82 -3.22 4.39
N VAL A 272 -19.49 -3.43 3.13
CA VAL A 272 -19.91 -2.56 2.02
C VAL A 272 -20.86 -3.37 1.13
N PRO A 273 -22.18 -3.05 1.12
CA PRO A 273 -23.14 -3.79 0.31
C PRO A 273 -22.91 -3.63 -1.19
N ALA A 274 -23.24 -4.66 -1.97
CA ALA A 274 -23.20 -4.65 -3.41
C ALA A 274 -24.00 -3.48 -3.99
N GLY A 275 -23.44 -2.85 -5.01
CA GLY A 275 -24.04 -1.69 -5.66
C GLY A 275 -23.83 -0.37 -4.92
N SER A 276 -23.19 -0.37 -3.73
CA SER A 276 -22.75 0.86 -3.08
C SER A 276 -21.71 1.58 -3.94
N THR A 277 -21.66 2.90 -3.85
CA THR A 277 -20.66 3.75 -4.51
C THR A 277 -19.57 4.13 -3.53
N ILE A 278 -18.35 3.67 -3.76
CA ILE A 278 -17.15 4.17 -3.08
C ILE A 278 -16.83 5.55 -3.65
N ASN A 279 -16.83 6.56 -2.80
CA ASN A 279 -16.45 7.94 -3.10
C ASN A 279 -15.07 8.17 -2.52
N ILE A 280 -14.13 8.60 -3.35
CA ILE A 280 -12.78 9.02 -2.97
C ILE A 280 -12.67 10.51 -3.29
N VAL A 281 -12.13 11.30 -2.38
CA VAL A 281 -11.89 12.73 -2.54
C VAL A 281 -10.47 13.02 -2.05
N GLY A 282 -9.67 13.65 -2.90
CA GLY A 282 -8.32 14.09 -2.57
C GLY A 282 -8.14 15.57 -2.88
N THR A 283 -7.60 16.31 -1.93
CA THR A 283 -7.18 17.72 -2.13
C THR A 283 -5.67 17.79 -2.19
N PHE A 284 -5.16 18.60 -3.11
CA PHE A 284 -3.75 18.79 -3.39
C PHE A 284 -3.39 20.28 -3.32
N ASP A 285 -2.24 20.60 -2.74
CA ASP A 285 -1.70 21.95 -2.59
C ASP A 285 -0.44 22.12 -3.46
N ASN A 286 -0.62 22.70 -4.65
CA ASN A 286 0.46 23.03 -5.57
C ASN A 286 0.84 24.52 -5.48
N THR A 287 0.65 25.16 -4.33
CA THR A 287 1.01 26.56 -4.12
C THR A 287 2.51 26.72 -3.86
N ALA A 288 3.05 27.91 -4.10
CA ALA A 288 4.43 28.24 -3.71
C ALA A 288 4.64 28.25 -2.19
N ASN A 289 3.55 28.29 -1.39
CA ASN A 289 3.60 28.26 0.07
C ASN A 289 3.63 26.84 0.64
N ASN A 290 3.38 25.81 -0.17
CA ASN A 290 3.54 24.43 0.27
C ASN A 290 5.04 24.09 0.37
N PRO A 291 5.61 23.94 1.58
CA PRO A 291 7.03 23.63 1.74
C PRO A 291 7.42 22.24 1.24
N GLN A 292 6.44 21.36 1.01
CA GLN A 292 6.63 20.03 0.45
C GLN A 292 6.59 20.03 -1.09
N ASN A 293 6.25 21.14 -1.74
CA ASN A 293 6.18 21.19 -3.21
C ASN A 293 7.58 20.91 -3.79
N PRO A 294 7.76 19.83 -4.58
CA PRO A 294 9.06 19.50 -5.16
C PRO A 294 9.48 20.49 -6.27
N ASN A 295 8.56 21.37 -6.69
CA ASN A 295 8.78 22.36 -7.74
C ASN A 295 8.87 23.78 -7.18
N SER A 296 9.97 24.46 -7.44
CA SER A 296 10.13 25.90 -7.20
C SER A 296 10.68 26.59 -8.45
N PRO A 297 9.87 27.39 -9.18
CA PRO A 297 8.46 27.71 -8.92
C PRO A 297 7.52 26.52 -9.21
N PRO A 298 6.27 26.55 -8.68
CA PRO A 298 5.25 25.54 -9.00
C PRO A 298 5.01 25.37 -10.51
N LYS A 299 4.71 24.14 -10.92
CA LYS A 299 4.45 23.76 -12.32
C LYS A 299 3.19 22.91 -12.43
N TYR A 300 2.73 22.64 -13.63
CA TYR A 300 1.72 21.61 -13.86
C TYR A 300 2.25 20.24 -13.42
N VAL A 301 1.44 19.51 -12.66
CA VAL A 301 1.72 18.14 -12.20
C VAL A 301 0.64 17.19 -12.72
N TYR A 302 1.06 15.98 -13.09
CA TYR A 302 0.23 14.96 -13.73
C TYR A 302 0.38 13.61 -13.01
N SER A 303 -0.56 12.69 -13.28
CA SER A 303 -0.36 11.26 -13.02
C SER A 303 0.09 10.60 -14.31
N THR A 304 1.33 10.12 -14.37
CA THR A 304 1.89 9.46 -15.57
C THR A 304 1.96 7.93 -15.41
N GLY A 305 1.43 7.39 -14.31
CA GLY A 305 1.45 5.96 -14.00
C GLY A 305 2.81 5.43 -13.54
N ASN A 306 3.83 6.29 -13.45
CA ASN A 306 5.07 5.97 -12.75
C ASN A 306 4.92 6.23 -11.24
N MET A 307 5.78 5.64 -10.41
CA MET A 307 5.78 5.85 -8.95
C MET A 307 6.65 7.04 -8.50
N THR A 308 7.05 7.91 -9.43
CA THR A 308 7.93 9.05 -9.10
C THR A 308 7.21 9.97 -8.14
N SER A 309 7.89 10.36 -7.07
CA SER A 309 7.27 11.21 -6.04
C SER A 309 7.02 12.65 -6.51
N THR A 310 7.60 13.05 -7.65
CA THR A 310 7.44 14.37 -8.28
C THR A 310 6.25 14.47 -9.23
N ASP A 311 5.72 13.34 -9.69
CA ASP A 311 4.38 13.24 -10.27
C ASP A 311 3.35 13.04 -9.13
N GLU A 312 2.05 12.96 -9.45
CA GLU A 312 1.00 12.79 -8.43
C GLU A 312 0.09 11.59 -8.64
N MET A 313 -0.53 11.14 -7.55
CA MET A 313 -1.49 10.04 -7.54
C MET A 313 -2.70 10.34 -6.66
N LEU A 314 -3.86 9.82 -7.08
CA LEU A 314 -5.03 9.66 -6.23
C LEU A 314 -5.40 8.18 -6.25
N THR A 315 -4.86 7.41 -5.30
CA THR A 315 -5.06 5.95 -5.27
C THR A 315 -5.67 5.53 -3.94
N PHE A 316 -6.59 4.56 -4.01
CA PHE A 316 -7.20 3.94 -2.85
C PHE A 316 -7.24 2.43 -3.00
N LEU A 317 -6.44 1.72 -2.21
CA LEU A 317 -6.48 0.27 -2.19
C LEU A 317 -7.41 -0.23 -1.07
N LEU A 318 -8.22 -1.22 -1.42
CA LEU A 318 -9.12 -1.92 -0.50
C LEU A 318 -8.68 -3.36 -0.39
N ILE A 319 -8.45 -3.83 0.83
CA ILE A 319 -8.20 -5.23 1.11
C ILE A 319 -9.43 -5.79 1.80
N TYR A 320 -10.05 -6.77 1.16
CA TYR A 320 -11.39 -7.24 1.51
C TYR A 320 -11.56 -8.73 1.26
N ALA A 321 -12.64 -9.31 1.75
CA ALA A 321 -13.12 -10.62 1.33
C ALA A 321 -14.59 -10.52 0.91
N PRO A 322 -15.12 -11.48 0.12
CA PRO A 322 -16.57 -11.59 -0.09
C PRO A 322 -17.28 -11.67 1.26
N TYR A 323 -18.33 -10.87 1.44
CA TYR A 323 -19.05 -10.77 2.71
C TYR A 323 -19.73 -12.09 3.12
N GLN A 324 -19.76 -12.38 4.42
CA GLN A 324 -20.69 -13.35 5.02
C GLN A 324 -21.40 -12.71 6.21
N SER A 325 -22.63 -13.17 6.48
CA SER A 325 -23.41 -12.69 7.62
C SER A 325 -22.66 -12.91 8.93
N GLY A 326 -22.63 -11.87 9.78
CA GLY A 326 -21.90 -11.89 11.05
C GLY A 326 -20.46 -11.40 10.99
N ASP A 327 -19.93 -11.09 9.79
CA ASP A 327 -18.59 -10.52 9.65
C ASP A 327 -18.44 -9.20 10.42
N GLU A 328 -19.50 -8.39 10.51
CA GLU A 328 -19.55 -7.14 11.28
C GLU A 328 -19.24 -7.29 12.78
N GLU A 329 -19.26 -8.52 13.31
CA GLU A 329 -18.93 -8.88 14.69
C GLU A 329 -17.46 -9.33 14.85
N ILE A 330 -16.72 -9.49 13.75
CA ILE A 330 -15.31 -9.89 13.77
C ILE A 330 -14.43 -8.68 14.06
N LEU A 331 -13.85 -8.67 15.27
CA LEU A 331 -12.84 -7.68 15.67
C LEU A 331 -11.49 -7.98 15.02
N LEU A 332 -10.81 -6.92 14.62
CA LEU A 332 -9.46 -6.95 14.05
C LEU A 332 -8.43 -6.31 14.99
N GLU A 333 -8.87 -5.40 15.86
CA GLU A 333 -8.08 -4.75 16.91
C GLU A 333 -8.68 -4.94 18.30
#